data_AF-A0A496YQM7-F1
#
_entry.id   AF-A0A496YQM7-F1
#
_cell.length_a   1.000
_cell.length_b   1.000
_cell.length_c   1.000
_cell.angle_alpha   90.00
_cell.angle_beta   90.00
_cell.angle_gamma   90.00
#
_symmetry.space_group_name_H-M   'P 1'
#
loop_
_entity.id
_entity.type
_entity.pdbx_description
1 polymer ?
#
loop_
_entity_poly.entity_id
_entity_poly.type
_entity_poly.pdbx_seq_one_letter_code
_entity_poly.pdbx_strand_id
1 'polypeptide(L)'
;MGHHDRLFEGLSYPTERYDSPEDFFLNEDEWTTGKNFHAVLRKAKEMVGEPHFYFRCGASSARLRSWGRLDYFETLFTSPSDGFKRLPFFNENFNDTMEFNIIKPPFYDKSLGKIRTIIEVRYHSDVDLHKDYIGNPYLRGIIASIPTIWGLKPAVVKQPLNPYDPEILFNEEREFVQFNLDARMQGNLLTIKDPNTGQRRSVGKTVILEPESINGRKTYLGKYTFDDGVSGLSGDIAEGILITETIRMDGRILLRAGEIFKAPCSILDVRYDKLSLRDRISQLFRIRSHGERPAMGLIDTINQLRETIDARNTAYHELEETNRELVKARKALDDYARTLEKKVDERTTELREAQEKLLQFNRDLEAKVKDQVDKLKRYDELRRYFSPKLSEKILAAGNSISSTPQRKMMTVVFLDIRNFSSFTETLEPEELFQLLDTYLSEMTRIVHKY
;
A
#
# COMPACT_ATOMS: atom_id res chain seq x y z
N MET A 1 -4.61 15.56 36.13
CA MET A 1 -5.17 14.78 35.01
C MET A 1 -4.66 15.46 33.75
N GLY A 2 -3.90 14.76 32.91
CA GLY A 2 -3.28 15.34 31.72
C GLY A 2 -4.35 15.72 30.69
N HIS A 3 -4.18 16.86 30.04
CA HIS A 3 -4.99 17.26 28.90
C HIS A 3 -4.89 16.18 27.81
N HIS A 4 -6.04 15.62 27.44
CA HIS A 4 -6.17 14.59 26.39
C HIS A 4 -6.21 15.21 24.98
N ASP A 5 -6.12 16.54 24.90
CA ASP A 5 -6.31 17.41 23.73
C ASP A 5 -5.44 17.07 22.50
N ARG A 6 -4.54 16.08 22.60
CA ARG A 6 -3.66 15.61 21.50
C ARG A 6 -3.67 14.09 21.29
N LEU A 7 -4.41 13.34 22.11
CA LEU A 7 -4.41 11.87 22.05
C LEU A 7 -4.91 11.39 20.69
N PHE A 8 -5.97 12.02 20.18
CA PHE A 8 -6.62 11.65 18.93
C PHE A 8 -6.15 12.45 17.70
N GLU A 9 -5.21 13.38 17.88
CA GLU A 9 -4.73 14.29 16.83
C GLU A 9 -4.18 13.53 15.61
N GLY A 10 -4.71 13.80 14.41
CA GLY A 10 -4.23 13.15 13.18
C GLY A 10 -4.63 11.68 13.02
N LEU A 11 -5.55 11.17 13.84
CA LEU A 11 -6.20 9.88 13.60
C LEU A 11 -7.35 10.04 12.61
N SER A 12 -7.61 8.99 11.82
CA SER A 12 -8.72 8.97 10.88
C SER A 12 -10.01 8.65 11.62
N TYR A 13 -11.04 9.46 11.39
CA TYR A 13 -12.40 9.26 11.90
C TYR A 13 -13.43 9.79 10.88
N PRO A 14 -14.72 9.42 10.98
CA PRO A 14 -15.75 9.85 10.04
C PRO A 14 -16.11 11.34 10.24
N THR A 15 -15.33 12.25 9.63
CA THR A 15 -15.49 13.72 9.77
C THR A 15 -16.83 14.26 9.29
N GLU A 16 -17.58 13.49 8.50
CA GLU A 16 -18.93 13.84 8.05
C GLU A 16 -20.00 13.62 9.13
N ARG A 17 -19.71 12.76 10.13
CA ARG A 17 -20.64 12.43 11.23
C ARG A 17 -20.27 13.02 12.58
N TYR A 18 -19.00 13.38 12.77
CA TYR A 18 -18.48 13.87 14.04
C TYR A 18 -17.72 15.17 13.85
N ASP A 19 -18.01 16.16 14.68
CA ASP A 19 -17.39 17.48 14.62
C ASP A 19 -15.93 17.45 15.10
N SER A 20 -15.59 16.51 16.00
CA SER A 20 -14.24 16.32 16.52
C SER A 20 -13.85 14.83 16.58
N PRO A 21 -12.54 14.51 16.57
CA PRO A 21 -12.10 13.14 16.80
C PRO A 21 -12.49 12.66 18.20
N GLU A 22 -12.51 13.54 19.20
CA GLU A 22 -12.94 13.23 20.56
C GLU A 22 -14.38 12.71 20.59
N ASP A 23 -15.30 13.34 19.85
CA ASP A 23 -16.71 12.91 19.78
C ASP A 23 -16.86 11.50 19.20
N PHE A 24 -15.95 11.08 18.32
CA PHE A 24 -15.92 9.75 17.77
C PHE A 24 -15.25 8.74 18.73
N PHE A 25 -14.02 9.01 19.17
CA PHE A 25 -13.21 8.04 19.92
C PHE A 25 -13.62 7.89 21.39
N LEU A 26 -14.34 8.86 21.96
CA LEU A 26 -14.91 8.74 23.32
C LEU A 26 -16.35 8.22 23.30
N ASN A 27 -16.92 7.98 22.12
CA ASN A 27 -18.25 7.42 22.00
C ASN A 27 -18.19 5.89 22.11
N GLU A 28 -18.79 5.36 23.18
CA GLU A 28 -18.82 3.91 23.48
C GLU A 28 -19.61 3.08 22.46
N ASP A 29 -20.38 3.72 21.58
CA ASP A 29 -21.20 3.06 20.56
C ASP A 29 -20.47 2.93 19.22
N GLU A 30 -19.29 3.53 19.11
CA GLU A 30 -18.48 3.52 17.88
C GLU A 30 -17.38 2.49 17.93
N TRP A 31 -17.32 1.69 16.87
CA TRP A 31 -16.18 0.83 16.60
C TRP A 31 -15.07 1.62 15.93
N THR A 32 -13.83 1.28 16.26
CA THR A 32 -12.66 1.83 15.59
C THR A 32 -11.75 0.72 15.10
N THR A 33 -10.88 1.05 14.14
CA THR A 33 -9.95 0.08 13.56
C THR A 33 -8.84 -0.29 14.54
N GLY A 34 -8.29 -1.50 14.41
CA GLY A 34 -7.11 -1.91 15.16
C GLY A 34 -5.92 -0.94 15.00
N LYS A 35 -5.77 -0.34 13.81
CA LYS A 35 -4.75 0.69 13.54
C LYS A 35 -4.94 1.94 14.39
N ASN A 36 -6.17 2.45 14.52
CA ASN A 36 -6.45 3.59 15.39
C ASN A 36 -6.22 3.22 16.86
N PHE A 37 -6.69 2.05 17.29
CA PHE A 37 -6.45 1.53 18.64
C PHE A 37 -4.95 1.48 18.99
N HIS A 38 -4.12 0.93 18.10
CA HIS A 38 -2.66 0.90 18.29
C HIS A 38 -2.05 2.30 18.33
N ALA A 39 -2.51 3.21 17.48
CA ALA A 39 -1.99 4.58 17.44
C ALA A 39 -2.31 5.35 18.73
N VAL A 40 -3.54 5.22 19.24
CA VAL A 40 -3.98 5.81 20.51
C VAL A 40 -3.14 5.27 21.66
N LEU A 41 -2.99 3.95 21.78
CA LEU A 41 -2.24 3.34 22.89
C LEU A 41 -0.74 3.69 22.85
N ARG A 42 -0.12 3.76 21.67
CA ARG A 42 1.28 4.18 21.54
C ARG A 42 1.47 5.64 21.96
N LYS A 43 0.62 6.55 21.51
CA LYS A 43 0.64 7.95 21.95
C LYS A 43 0.41 8.08 23.45
N ALA A 44 -0.58 7.37 23.99
CA ALA A 44 -0.85 7.39 25.43
C ALA A 44 0.36 6.90 26.24
N LYS A 45 1.05 5.85 25.76
CA LYS A 45 2.30 5.38 26.37
C LYS A 45 3.38 6.47 26.36
N GLU A 46 3.59 7.15 25.23
CA GLU A 46 4.58 8.23 25.09
C GLU A 46 4.26 9.41 26.02
N MET A 47 3.00 9.77 26.15
CA MET A 47 2.54 10.84 27.05
C MET A 47 2.73 10.49 28.53
N VAL A 48 2.51 9.24 28.91
CA VAL A 48 2.58 8.79 30.32
C VAL A 48 4.00 8.42 30.74
N GLY A 49 4.80 7.84 29.84
CA GLY A 49 6.20 7.50 30.09
C GLY A 49 6.44 6.40 31.12
N GLU A 50 5.43 5.56 31.43
CA GLU A 50 5.55 4.52 32.45
C GLU A 50 5.96 3.13 31.90
N PRO A 51 6.78 2.36 32.65
CA PRO A 51 7.03 0.95 32.36
C PRO A 51 5.75 0.12 32.41
N HIS A 52 5.65 -0.90 31.55
CA HIS A 52 4.49 -1.78 31.46
C HIS A 52 3.16 -1.05 31.22
N PHE A 53 3.20 0.11 30.56
CA PHE A 53 2.04 0.96 30.29
C PHE A 53 0.82 0.18 29.80
N TYR A 54 0.94 -0.64 28.74
CA TYR A 54 -0.22 -1.33 28.15
C TYR A 54 -0.94 -2.24 29.16
N PHE A 55 -0.18 -3.03 29.93
CA PHE A 55 -0.75 -3.88 30.99
C PHE A 55 -1.41 -3.03 32.08
N ARG A 56 -0.76 -1.95 32.52
CA ARG A 56 -1.31 -1.06 33.54
C ARG A 56 -2.56 -0.32 33.06
N CYS A 57 -2.58 0.08 31.79
CA CYS A 57 -3.71 0.72 31.14
C CYS A 57 -4.92 -0.22 31.21
N GLY A 58 -4.81 -1.45 30.70
CA GLY A 58 -5.89 -2.43 30.79
C GLY A 58 -6.25 -2.81 32.23
N ALA A 59 -5.25 -2.91 33.13
CA ALA A 59 -5.49 -3.24 34.53
C ALA A 59 -6.22 -2.12 35.31
N SER A 60 -6.08 -0.87 34.86
CA SER A 60 -6.72 0.28 35.48
C SER A 60 -8.18 0.42 35.11
N SER A 61 -8.62 -0.20 34.01
CA SER A 61 -9.95 0.01 33.44
C SER A 61 -11.09 -0.34 34.41
N ALA A 62 -10.95 -1.40 35.22
CA ALA A 62 -11.95 -1.74 36.24
C ALA A 62 -12.05 -0.68 37.34
N ARG A 63 -10.90 -0.20 37.85
CA ARG A 63 -10.86 0.81 38.92
C ARG A 63 -11.37 2.16 38.44
N LEU A 64 -11.08 2.52 37.20
CA LEU A 64 -11.48 3.78 36.58
C LEU A 64 -12.90 3.73 36.01
N ARG A 65 -13.59 2.58 36.09
CA ARG A 65 -14.92 2.37 35.51
C ARG A 65 -14.95 2.72 34.01
N SER A 66 -13.86 2.38 33.33
CA SER A 66 -13.61 2.70 31.91
C SER A 66 -13.86 1.49 31.01
N TRP A 67 -14.71 0.54 31.44
CA TRP A 67 -15.15 -0.56 30.59
C TRP A 67 -16.34 -0.18 29.69
N GLY A 68 -16.75 1.10 29.75
CA GLY A 68 -17.91 1.62 29.05
C GLY A 68 -19.16 0.83 29.38
N ARG A 69 -19.91 0.39 28.36
CA ARG A 69 -21.14 -0.38 28.54
C ARG A 69 -20.99 -1.65 29.36
N LEU A 70 -19.79 -2.24 29.49
CA LEU A 70 -19.53 -3.38 30.39
C LEU A 70 -19.82 -3.09 31.87
N ASP A 71 -19.77 -1.83 32.30
CA ASP A 71 -20.17 -1.43 33.65
C ASP A 71 -21.66 -1.73 33.92
N TYR A 72 -22.52 -1.70 32.89
CA TYR A 72 -23.92 -2.12 33.02
C TYR A 72 -24.03 -3.63 33.34
N PHE A 73 -23.09 -4.41 32.83
CA PHE A 73 -23.04 -5.86 32.98
C PHE A 73 -22.37 -6.31 34.29
N GLU A 74 -21.69 -5.42 35.02
CA GLU A 74 -21.06 -5.74 36.31
C GLU A 74 -22.08 -6.39 37.28
N THR A 75 -23.31 -5.89 37.25
CA THR A 75 -24.43 -6.37 38.06
C THR A 75 -24.83 -7.83 37.81
N LEU A 76 -24.47 -8.39 36.66
CA LEU A 76 -24.79 -9.78 36.31
C LEU A 76 -23.90 -10.81 36.99
N PHE A 77 -22.74 -10.38 37.50
CA PHE A 77 -21.74 -11.28 38.04
C PHE A 77 -21.86 -11.37 39.56
N THR A 78 -22.03 -12.58 40.08
CA THR A 78 -22.10 -12.78 41.54
C THR A 78 -20.72 -12.95 42.17
N SER A 79 -19.71 -13.25 41.35
CA SER A 79 -18.33 -13.47 41.79
C SER A 79 -17.33 -13.29 40.65
N PRO A 80 -16.02 -13.13 40.95
CA PRO A 80 -14.97 -13.13 39.92
C PRO A 80 -15.03 -14.37 39.02
N SER A 81 -15.40 -15.52 39.57
CA SER A 81 -15.55 -16.77 38.82
C SER A 81 -16.61 -16.66 37.72
N ASP A 82 -17.71 -15.94 37.96
CA ASP A 82 -18.73 -15.72 36.93
C ASP A 82 -18.22 -14.76 35.85
N GLY A 83 -17.41 -13.75 36.24
CA GLY A 83 -16.70 -12.88 35.32
C GLY A 83 -15.87 -13.67 34.31
N PHE A 84 -14.99 -14.55 34.81
CA PHE A 84 -14.15 -15.39 33.95
C PHE A 84 -14.95 -16.35 33.06
N LYS A 85 -16.05 -16.94 33.56
CA LYS A 85 -16.88 -17.87 32.78
C LYS A 85 -17.55 -17.20 31.57
N ARG A 86 -17.86 -15.91 31.68
CA ARG A 86 -18.54 -15.16 30.60
C ARG A 86 -17.59 -14.40 29.69
N LEU A 87 -16.27 -14.50 29.89
CA LEU A 87 -15.31 -13.86 28.99
C LEU A 87 -15.53 -14.17 27.50
N PRO A 88 -15.87 -15.41 27.08
CA PRO A 88 -16.18 -15.68 25.67
C PRO A 88 -17.32 -14.81 25.14
N PHE A 89 -18.42 -14.72 25.90
CA PHE A 89 -19.56 -13.87 25.55
C PHE A 89 -19.14 -12.39 25.39
N PHE A 90 -18.35 -11.84 26.30
CA PHE A 90 -17.91 -10.44 26.16
C PHE A 90 -16.91 -10.26 25.03
N ASN A 91 -16.03 -11.22 24.80
CA ASN A 91 -15.11 -11.14 23.68
C ASN A 91 -15.87 -11.10 22.35
N GLU A 92 -16.84 -11.99 22.12
CA GLU A 92 -17.66 -12.01 20.89
C GLU A 92 -18.41 -10.69 20.64
N ASN A 93 -18.80 -9.96 21.69
CA ASN A 93 -19.59 -8.72 21.55
C ASN A 93 -18.76 -7.43 21.49
N PHE A 94 -17.51 -7.45 21.95
CA PHE A 94 -16.68 -6.25 22.11
C PHE A 94 -15.32 -6.33 21.40
N ASN A 95 -14.97 -7.48 20.81
CA ASN A 95 -13.74 -7.63 20.05
C ASN A 95 -13.85 -8.75 18.99
N ASP A 96 -13.70 -8.39 17.72
CA ASP A 96 -13.77 -9.31 16.58
C ASP A 96 -12.39 -9.75 16.05
N THR A 97 -11.32 -9.58 16.84
CA THR A 97 -9.97 -9.96 16.39
C THR A 97 -9.51 -11.34 16.88
N MET A 98 -10.23 -11.93 17.84
CA MET A 98 -9.84 -13.15 18.53
C MET A 98 -11.03 -13.78 19.26
N GLU A 99 -10.94 -15.09 19.50
CA GLU A 99 -11.90 -15.88 20.27
C GLU A 99 -11.29 -16.36 21.60
N PHE A 100 -12.12 -16.40 22.64
CA PHE A 100 -11.74 -16.89 23.96
C PHE A 100 -12.44 -18.22 24.24
N ASN A 101 -11.65 -19.24 24.56
CA ASN A 101 -12.16 -20.55 24.94
C ASN A 101 -11.77 -20.85 26.39
N ILE A 102 -12.76 -21.09 27.25
CA ILE A 102 -12.52 -21.51 28.64
C ILE A 102 -12.17 -23.00 28.65
N ILE A 103 -10.86 -23.30 28.63
CA ILE A 103 -10.36 -24.68 28.66
C ILE A 103 -10.61 -25.33 30.02
N LYS A 104 -10.32 -24.60 31.11
CA LYS A 104 -10.67 -25.03 32.47
C LYS A 104 -11.43 -23.89 33.17
N PRO A 105 -12.73 -24.07 33.47
CA PRO A 105 -13.49 -23.07 34.19
C PRO A 105 -12.91 -22.85 35.59
N PRO A 106 -13.18 -21.70 36.25
CA PRO A 106 -12.62 -21.40 37.56
C PRO A 106 -12.84 -22.51 38.59
N PHE A 107 -11.74 -23.05 39.13
CA PHE A 107 -11.72 -24.09 40.15
C PHE A 107 -10.75 -23.73 41.28
N TYR A 108 -11.01 -24.23 42.49
CA TYR A 108 -10.09 -24.00 43.62
C TYR A 108 -8.92 -24.96 43.57
N ASP A 109 -7.71 -24.42 43.38
CA ASP A 109 -6.47 -25.17 43.41
C ASP A 109 -5.95 -25.20 44.86
N LYS A 110 -6.09 -26.36 45.51
CA LYS A 110 -5.67 -26.56 46.91
C LYS A 110 -4.18 -26.37 47.11
N SER A 111 -3.35 -26.68 46.11
CA SER A 111 -1.88 -26.57 46.22
C SER A 111 -1.42 -25.10 46.21
N LEU A 112 -2.14 -24.25 45.48
CA LEU A 112 -1.85 -22.83 45.37
C LEU A 112 -2.62 -21.99 46.40
N GLY A 113 -3.69 -22.53 46.98
CA GLY A 113 -4.60 -21.78 47.85
C GLY A 113 -5.38 -20.68 47.11
N LYS A 114 -5.51 -20.79 45.79
CA LYS A 114 -6.10 -19.79 44.89
C LYS A 114 -7.17 -20.42 44.01
N ILE A 115 -8.07 -19.60 43.48
CA ILE A 115 -8.89 -19.99 42.32
C ILE A 115 -8.01 -19.92 41.08
N ARG A 116 -8.09 -20.93 40.21
CA ARG A 116 -7.35 -21.05 38.96
C ARG A 116 -8.32 -21.27 37.81
N THR A 117 -8.05 -20.66 36.66
CA THR A 117 -8.76 -20.91 35.40
C THR A 117 -7.77 -20.89 34.24
N ILE A 118 -8.02 -21.70 33.22
CA ILE A 118 -7.19 -21.77 32.01
C ILE A 118 -8.04 -21.32 30.84
N ILE A 119 -7.53 -20.33 30.12
CA ILE A 119 -8.22 -19.68 29.00
C ILE A 119 -7.31 -19.81 27.78
N GLU A 120 -7.85 -20.28 26.68
CA GLU A 120 -7.22 -20.20 25.37
C GLU A 120 -7.70 -18.91 24.68
N VAL A 121 -6.78 -18.18 24.07
CA VAL A 121 -7.06 -17.02 23.21
C VAL A 121 -6.49 -17.30 21.83
N ARG A 122 -7.34 -17.27 20.81
CA ARG A 122 -6.99 -17.58 19.43
C ARG A 122 -7.35 -16.41 18.53
N TYR A 123 -6.39 -15.91 17.77
CA TYR A 123 -6.64 -14.85 16.79
C TYR A 123 -7.43 -15.40 15.60
N HIS A 124 -8.30 -14.58 15.02
CA HIS A 124 -8.95 -14.91 13.76
C HIS A 124 -7.93 -14.95 12.63
N SER A 125 -8.19 -15.77 11.61
CA SER A 125 -7.26 -16.04 10.51
C SER A 125 -6.99 -14.83 9.59
N ASP A 126 -7.92 -13.89 9.54
CA ASP A 126 -7.86 -12.64 8.79
C ASP A 126 -7.09 -11.53 9.54
N VAL A 127 -6.74 -11.77 10.81
CA VAL A 127 -5.99 -10.83 11.64
C VAL A 127 -4.51 -11.16 11.62
N ASP A 128 -3.70 -10.19 11.21
CA ASP A 128 -2.24 -10.27 11.35
C ASP A 128 -1.84 -10.05 12.82
N LEU A 129 -1.67 -11.16 13.55
CA LEU A 129 -1.32 -11.14 14.96
C LEU A 129 0.02 -10.43 15.24
N HIS A 130 0.97 -10.40 14.30
CA HIS A 130 2.27 -9.77 14.53
C HIS A 130 2.17 -8.25 14.56
N LYS A 131 1.10 -7.68 14.01
CA LYS A 131 0.80 -6.25 14.12
C LYS A 131 0.06 -5.88 15.42
N ASP A 132 -0.47 -6.85 16.15
CA ASP A 132 -1.21 -6.66 17.40
C ASP A 132 -0.45 -7.18 18.63
N TYR A 133 0.83 -6.83 18.73
CA TYR A 133 1.57 -7.09 19.98
C TYR A 133 0.97 -6.32 21.17
N ILE A 134 0.49 -5.09 20.96
CA ILE A 134 0.03 -4.18 22.03
C ILE A 134 -1.29 -4.65 22.66
N GLY A 135 -2.19 -5.24 21.87
CA GLY A 135 -3.46 -5.77 22.36
C GLY A 135 -3.28 -6.83 23.43
N ASN A 136 -2.25 -7.69 23.31
CA ASN A 136 -2.00 -8.77 24.27
C ASN A 136 -1.70 -8.31 25.71
N PRO A 137 -0.66 -7.49 26.01
CA PRO A 137 -0.40 -7.03 27.36
C PRO A 137 -1.56 -6.18 27.89
N TYR A 138 -2.23 -5.39 27.03
CA TYR A 138 -3.44 -4.64 27.40
C TYR A 138 -4.57 -5.57 27.87
N LEU A 139 -4.89 -6.59 27.07
CA LEU A 139 -5.89 -7.60 27.41
C LEU A 139 -5.55 -8.34 28.71
N ARG A 140 -4.29 -8.74 28.89
CA ARG A 140 -3.84 -9.38 30.13
C ARG A 140 -4.04 -8.48 31.34
N GLY A 141 -3.88 -7.17 31.16
CA GLY A 141 -4.23 -6.16 32.16
C GLY A 141 -5.72 -6.21 32.51
N ILE A 142 -6.60 -6.18 31.51
CA ILE A 142 -8.06 -6.29 31.71
C ILE A 142 -8.41 -7.56 32.47
N ILE A 143 -7.93 -8.72 32.01
CA ILE A 143 -8.17 -10.02 32.65
C ILE A 143 -7.65 -10.03 34.10
N ALA A 144 -6.48 -9.45 34.34
CA ALA A 144 -5.92 -9.33 35.68
C ALA A 144 -6.80 -8.45 36.60
N SER A 145 -7.48 -7.44 36.05
CA SER A 145 -8.31 -6.54 36.85
C SER A 145 -9.67 -7.12 37.27
N ILE A 146 -10.15 -8.20 36.65
CA ILE A 146 -11.49 -8.75 36.92
C ILE A 146 -11.78 -8.94 38.42
N PRO A 147 -10.91 -9.56 39.25
CA PRO A 147 -11.21 -9.72 40.67
C PRO A 147 -11.32 -8.39 41.45
N THR A 148 -10.73 -7.30 40.94
CA THR A 148 -10.69 -6.00 41.63
C THR A 148 -12.06 -5.33 41.70
N ILE A 149 -12.98 -5.68 40.80
CA ILE A 149 -14.40 -5.31 40.88
C ILE A 149 -15.01 -5.68 42.24
N TRP A 150 -14.59 -6.85 42.77
CA TRP A 150 -15.04 -7.35 44.06
C TRP A 150 -14.12 -6.96 45.23
N GLY A 151 -13.22 -6.00 45.04
CA GLY A 151 -12.29 -5.54 46.06
C GLY A 151 -11.12 -6.50 46.33
N LEU A 152 -10.93 -7.52 45.49
CA LEU A 152 -9.78 -8.41 45.59
C LEU A 152 -8.54 -7.81 44.92
N LYS A 153 -7.38 -8.38 45.22
CA LYS A 153 -6.15 -8.06 44.48
C LYS A 153 -6.29 -8.53 43.01
N PRO A 154 -5.64 -7.86 42.05
CA PRO A 154 -5.59 -8.31 40.67
C PRO A 154 -5.15 -9.77 40.54
N ALA A 155 -5.73 -10.49 39.59
CA ALA A 155 -5.31 -11.84 39.27
C ALA A 155 -3.88 -11.87 38.72
N VAL A 156 -3.15 -12.93 39.02
CA VAL A 156 -1.88 -13.24 38.37
C VAL A 156 -2.19 -13.94 37.06
N VAL A 157 -1.78 -13.34 35.93
CA VAL A 157 -2.00 -13.87 34.58
C VAL A 157 -0.66 -14.28 33.98
N LYS A 158 -0.41 -15.60 33.89
CA LYS A 158 0.75 -16.17 33.20
C LYS A 158 0.36 -16.58 31.79
N GLN A 159 1.26 -16.35 30.83
CA GLN A 159 1.07 -16.74 29.43
C GLN A 159 2.20 -17.69 29.00
N PRO A 160 2.08 -19.00 29.23
CA PRO A 160 3.12 -19.96 28.83
C PRO A 160 3.25 -20.14 27.32
N LEU A 161 2.17 -19.96 26.54
CA LEU A 161 2.18 -20.09 25.08
C LEU A 161 1.90 -18.74 24.43
N ASN A 162 2.69 -18.43 23.41
CA ASN A 162 2.62 -17.21 22.62
C ASN A 162 2.57 -17.59 21.13
N PRO A 163 1.61 -17.07 20.36
CA PRO A 163 1.51 -17.36 18.93
C PRO A 163 2.47 -16.53 18.08
N TYR A 164 3.11 -15.52 18.67
CA TYR A 164 4.07 -14.68 17.96
C TYR A 164 5.27 -15.49 17.49
N ASP A 165 5.70 -15.20 16.27
CA ASP A 165 6.98 -15.62 15.74
C ASP A 165 8.06 -14.72 16.36
N PRO A 166 9.06 -15.28 17.06
CA PRO A 166 10.07 -14.48 17.73
C PRO A 166 10.97 -13.72 16.73
N GLU A 167 11.22 -14.23 15.52
CA GLU A 167 12.03 -13.52 14.51
C GLU A 167 11.30 -12.26 14.03
N ILE A 168 9.98 -12.32 13.83
CA ILE A 168 9.18 -11.16 13.44
C ILE A 168 9.03 -10.21 14.64
N LEU A 169 8.59 -10.73 15.79
CA LEU A 169 8.27 -9.93 16.96
C LEU A 169 9.46 -9.10 17.45
N PHE A 170 10.64 -9.72 17.58
CA PHE A 170 11.78 -9.05 18.18
C PHE A 170 12.55 -8.16 17.21
N ASN A 171 12.33 -8.29 15.90
CA ASN A 171 13.03 -7.50 14.88
C ASN A 171 12.16 -6.40 14.26
N GLU A 172 10.83 -6.58 14.19
CA GLU A 172 9.94 -5.65 13.46
C GLU A 172 9.03 -4.83 14.38
N GLU A 173 8.59 -5.37 15.52
CA GLU A 173 7.67 -4.64 16.41
C GLU A 173 8.40 -3.48 17.11
N ARG A 174 7.80 -2.29 17.02
CA ARG A 174 8.35 -1.02 17.54
C ARG A 174 8.75 -1.10 19.00
N GLU A 175 8.05 -1.90 19.80
CA GLU A 175 8.34 -2.11 21.22
C GLU A 175 9.66 -2.83 21.49
N PHE A 176 10.23 -3.53 20.50
CA PHE A 176 11.43 -4.35 20.64
C PHE A 176 12.60 -3.91 19.77
N VAL A 177 12.35 -3.24 18.63
CA VAL A 177 13.38 -2.78 17.68
C VAL A 177 14.51 -2.00 18.37
N GLN A 178 14.18 -1.17 19.36
CA GLN A 178 15.15 -0.38 20.13
C GLN A 178 16.22 -1.22 20.86
N PHE A 179 15.93 -2.50 21.15
CA PHE A 179 16.85 -3.41 21.84
C PHE A 179 17.81 -4.13 20.89
N ASN A 180 17.60 -4.01 19.57
CA ASN A 180 18.46 -4.57 18.52
C ASN A 180 18.83 -6.05 18.75
N LEU A 181 17.81 -6.86 19.09
CA LEU A 181 18.00 -8.27 19.46
C LEU A 181 18.43 -9.13 18.29
N ASP A 182 18.12 -8.75 17.04
CA ASP A 182 18.49 -9.50 15.84
C ASP A 182 18.14 -11.00 15.98
N ALA A 183 16.90 -11.28 16.40
CA ALA A 183 16.43 -12.63 16.70
C ALA A 183 16.41 -13.46 15.42
N ARG A 184 17.11 -14.62 15.43
CA ARG A 184 17.20 -15.51 14.28
C ARG A 184 17.22 -16.96 14.67
N MET A 185 16.56 -17.80 13.88
CA MET A 185 16.70 -19.25 13.98
C MET A 185 18.00 -19.71 13.31
N GLN A 186 18.82 -20.47 14.04
CA GLN A 186 20.01 -21.15 13.54
C GLN A 186 19.83 -22.65 13.77
N GLY A 187 19.32 -23.36 12.75
CA GLY A 187 18.84 -24.73 12.93
C GLY A 187 17.69 -24.77 13.94
N ASN A 188 17.83 -25.60 14.98
CA ASN A 188 16.81 -25.78 16.03
C ASN A 188 16.98 -24.82 17.22
N LEU A 189 17.85 -23.79 17.11
CA LEU A 189 18.13 -22.85 18.18
C LEU A 189 17.72 -21.44 17.79
N LEU A 190 16.96 -20.78 18.67
CA LEU A 190 16.72 -19.35 18.61
C LEU A 190 17.95 -18.63 19.17
N THR A 191 18.53 -17.74 18.39
CA THR A 191 19.67 -16.92 18.79
C THR A 191 19.33 -15.44 18.74
N ILE A 192 19.85 -14.69 19.70
CA ILE A 192 19.74 -13.22 19.73
C ILE A 192 21.11 -12.60 19.98
N LYS A 193 21.25 -11.33 19.64
CA LYS A 193 22.27 -10.44 20.19
C LYS A 193 21.81 -9.98 21.57
N ASP A 194 22.56 -10.35 22.61
CA ASP A 194 22.25 -9.97 23.98
C ASP A 194 22.25 -8.44 24.11
N PRO A 195 21.16 -7.83 24.58
CA PRO A 195 21.09 -6.37 24.70
C PRO A 195 22.11 -5.79 25.69
N ASN A 196 22.56 -6.57 26.68
CA ASN A 196 23.47 -6.10 27.73
C ASN A 196 24.95 -6.23 27.32
N THR A 197 25.29 -7.28 26.57
CA THR A 197 26.70 -7.59 26.22
C THR A 197 27.01 -7.39 24.75
N GLY A 198 26.01 -7.30 23.88
CA GLY A 198 26.14 -7.25 22.43
C GLY A 198 26.61 -8.56 21.79
N GLN A 199 26.83 -9.63 22.57
CA GLN A 199 27.26 -10.92 22.06
C GLN A 199 26.09 -11.76 21.57
N ARG A 200 26.30 -12.56 20.52
CA ARG A 200 25.29 -13.50 20.04
C ARG A 200 25.28 -14.74 20.93
N ARG A 201 24.10 -15.17 21.36
CA ARG A 201 23.88 -16.35 22.20
C ARG A 201 22.57 -17.05 21.85
N SER A 202 22.50 -18.34 22.14
CA SER A 202 21.25 -19.10 22.06
C SER A 202 20.38 -18.81 23.29
N VAL A 203 19.09 -18.61 23.07
CA VAL A 203 18.10 -18.27 24.12
C VAL A 203 16.81 -19.08 24.01
N GLY A 204 16.71 -19.96 23.02
CA GLY A 204 15.59 -20.86 22.86
C GLY A 204 15.92 -22.04 21.96
N LYS A 205 15.05 -23.04 21.99
CA LYS A 205 15.17 -24.28 21.23
C LYS A 205 13.81 -24.69 20.67
N THR A 206 13.80 -25.26 19.47
CA THR A 206 12.60 -25.88 18.88
C THR A 206 12.14 -27.07 19.72
N VAL A 207 10.84 -27.15 19.97
CA VAL A 207 10.17 -28.22 20.70
C VAL A 207 8.91 -28.64 19.97
N ILE A 208 8.50 -29.89 20.16
CA ILE A 208 7.22 -30.41 19.66
C ILE A 208 6.20 -30.25 20.78
N LEU A 209 5.08 -29.59 20.50
CA LEU A 209 4.00 -29.40 21.46
C LEU A 209 3.14 -30.65 21.55
N GLU A 210 2.96 -31.14 22.77
CA GLU A 210 2.11 -32.28 23.03
C GLU A 210 0.65 -31.82 23.19
N PRO A 211 -0.27 -32.36 22.38
CA PRO A 211 -1.68 -32.04 22.52
C PRO A 211 -2.29 -32.76 23.72
N GLU A 212 -3.19 -32.07 24.41
CA GLU A 212 -4.11 -32.62 25.39
C GLU A 212 -5.52 -32.63 24.79
N SER A 213 -6.26 -33.73 24.99
CA SER A 213 -7.66 -33.81 24.59
C SER A 213 -8.55 -33.34 25.72
N ILE A 214 -9.20 -32.19 25.53
CA ILE A 214 -10.11 -31.58 26.52
C ILE A 214 -11.46 -31.39 25.84
N ASN A 215 -12.51 -32.00 26.40
CA ASN A 215 -13.86 -32.00 25.83
C ASN A 215 -13.90 -32.43 24.34
N GLY A 216 -13.03 -33.38 23.95
CA GLY A 216 -12.93 -33.88 22.57
C GLY A 216 -12.18 -32.96 21.59
N ARG A 217 -11.63 -31.82 22.03
CA ARG A 217 -10.81 -30.92 21.21
C ARG A 217 -9.33 -31.04 21.56
N LYS A 218 -8.48 -31.06 20.53
CA LYS A 218 -7.01 -31.02 20.63
C LYS A 218 -6.58 -29.62 21.08
N THR A 219 -6.01 -29.51 22.28
CA THR A 219 -5.57 -28.23 22.88
C THR A 219 -4.13 -28.36 23.35
N TYR A 220 -3.33 -27.28 23.27
CA TYR A 220 -1.95 -27.28 23.75
C TYR A 220 -1.84 -26.46 25.02
N LEU A 221 -1.40 -27.05 26.14
CA LEU A 221 -1.27 -26.35 27.43
C LEU A 221 0.18 -26.08 27.85
N GLY A 222 1.13 -26.39 26.96
CA GLY A 222 2.56 -26.11 27.16
C GLY A 222 3.38 -27.31 27.58
N LYS A 223 2.81 -28.51 27.48
CA LYS A 223 3.58 -29.75 27.52
C LYS A 223 4.30 -29.93 26.18
N TYR A 224 5.55 -30.34 26.22
CA TYR A 224 6.39 -30.46 25.03
C TYR A 224 7.43 -31.57 25.18
N THR A 225 7.96 -32.00 24.04
CA THR A 225 9.14 -32.86 23.93
C THR A 225 10.20 -32.18 23.08
N PHE A 226 11.45 -32.60 23.25
CA PHE A 226 12.50 -32.16 22.35
C PHE A 226 12.45 -33.02 21.09
N ASP A 227 12.63 -32.37 19.94
CA ASP A 227 12.82 -33.08 18.69
C ASP A 227 14.20 -33.78 18.73
N ASP A 228 14.18 -35.10 18.87
CA ASP A 228 15.37 -35.95 18.92
C ASP A 228 15.79 -36.44 17.52
N GLY A 229 15.17 -35.93 16.44
CA GLY A 229 15.50 -36.30 15.05
C GLY A 229 15.09 -37.72 14.65
N VAL A 230 14.38 -38.44 15.53
CA VAL A 230 13.90 -39.82 15.31
C VAL A 230 12.38 -39.83 15.42
N SER A 231 11.67 -39.23 14.47
CA SER A 231 10.23 -39.44 14.29
C SER A 231 9.77 -39.00 12.92
N GLY A 232 9.73 -39.96 11.98
CA GLY A 232 8.91 -39.85 10.77
C GLY A 232 7.42 -39.95 11.11
N LEU A 233 6.90 -39.02 11.90
CA LEU A 233 5.48 -38.92 12.20
C LEU A 233 4.85 -37.96 11.19
N SER A 234 4.28 -38.53 10.13
CA SER A 234 3.49 -37.81 9.12
C SER A 234 2.11 -37.44 9.67
N GLY A 235 2.07 -36.45 10.56
CA GLY A 235 0.84 -35.85 11.09
C GLY A 235 1.02 -34.36 11.34
N ASP A 236 -0.09 -33.67 11.61
CA ASP A 236 -0.13 -32.24 11.93
C ASP A 236 0.50 -31.99 13.32
N ILE A 237 1.83 -31.93 13.35
CA ILE A 237 2.66 -31.71 14.54
C ILE A 237 2.77 -30.21 14.76
N ALA A 238 2.31 -29.72 15.91
CA ALA A 238 2.50 -28.33 16.29
C ALA A 238 3.90 -28.15 16.90
N GLU A 239 4.76 -27.44 16.20
CA GLU A 239 6.06 -27.02 16.71
C GLU A 239 5.95 -25.71 17.49
N GLY A 240 6.89 -25.48 18.39
CA GLY A 240 7.04 -24.21 19.11
C GLY A 240 8.50 -23.95 19.43
N ILE A 241 8.78 -22.73 19.90
CA ILE A 241 10.14 -22.30 20.29
C ILE A 241 10.14 -22.07 21.80
N LEU A 242 10.70 -23.02 22.55
CA LEU A 242 10.86 -22.90 24.00
C LEU A 242 11.99 -21.94 24.31
N ILE A 243 11.70 -20.89 25.06
CA ILE A 243 12.71 -19.99 25.60
C ILE A 243 13.40 -20.67 26.77
N THR A 244 14.71 -20.84 26.68
CA THR A 244 15.52 -21.53 27.69
C THR A 244 16.03 -20.59 28.77
N GLU A 245 16.15 -19.30 28.45
CA GLU A 245 16.80 -18.32 29.31
C GLU A 245 16.02 -17.01 29.40
N THR A 246 16.03 -16.38 30.57
CA THR A 246 15.34 -15.10 30.77
C THR A 246 16.25 -13.94 30.39
N ILE A 247 15.82 -13.11 29.44
CA ILE A 247 16.53 -11.91 29.00
C ILE A 247 15.81 -10.68 29.52
N ARG A 248 16.58 -9.78 30.15
CA ARG A 248 16.09 -8.53 30.75
C ARG A 248 16.91 -7.35 30.28
N MET A 249 16.25 -6.22 30.09
CA MET A 249 16.87 -4.93 29.81
C MET A 249 15.95 -3.82 30.35
N ASP A 250 16.51 -2.78 30.94
CA ASP A 250 15.79 -1.60 31.46
C ASP A 250 14.60 -1.94 32.37
N GLY A 251 14.77 -2.97 33.22
CA GLY A 251 13.71 -3.44 34.11
C GLY A 251 12.57 -4.21 33.42
N ARG A 252 12.60 -4.36 32.09
CA ARG A 252 11.65 -5.14 31.30
C ARG A 252 12.17 -6.55 31.06
N ILE A 253 11.29 -7.54 31.14
CA ILE A 253 11.58 -8.92 30.72
C ILE A 253 11.21 -9.00 29.24
N LEU A 254 12.19 -9.24 28.37
CA LEU A 254 12.01 -9.35 26.92
C LEU A 254 11.66 -10.78 26.53
N LEU A 255 12.37 -11.74 27.13
CA LEU A 255 12.19 -13.17 26.98
C LEU A 255 12.17 -13.80 28.37
N ARG A 256 11.27 -14.73 28.63
CA ARG A 256 11.21 -15.45 29.91
C ARG A 256 11.41 -16.94 29.69
N ALA A 257 12.31 -17.53 30.46
CA ALA A 257 12.52 -18.97 30.44
C ALA A 257 11.21 -19.73 30.73
N GLY A 258 10.93 -20.74 29.90
CA GLY A 258 9.72 -21.56 29.98
C GLY A 258 8.53 -21.03 29.16
N GLU A 259 8.59 -19.84 28.58
CA GLU A 259 7.61 -19.41 27.57
C GLU A 259 7.89 -20.10 26.23
N ILE A 260 6.83 -20.41 25.49
CA ILE A 260 6.90 -21.05 24.18
C ILE A 260 6.32 -20.09 23.15
N PHE A 261 7.11 -19.74 22.14
CA PHE A 261 6.71 -18.90 21.01
C PHE A 261 6.31 -19.75 19.79
N LYS A 262 5.69 -19.11 18.79
CA LYS A 262 5.18 -19.76 17.57
C LYS A 262 4.17 -20.89 17.87
N ALA A 263 3.51 -20.81 19.01
CA ALA A 263 2.47 -21.76 19.41
C ALA A 263 1.16 -21.49 18.64
N PRO A 264 0.26 -22.48 18.48
CA PRO A 264 -0.98 -22.28 17.73
C PRO A 264 -1.97 -21.30 18.37
N CYS A 265 -1.84 -21.03 19.67
CA CYS A 265 -2.71 -20.12 20.41
C CYS A 265 -1.99 -19.54 21.62
N SER A 266 -2.59 -18.52 22.25
CA SER A 266 -2.16 -18.07 23.57
C SER A 266 -2.89 -18.85 24.65
N ILE A 267 -2.18 -19.31 25.67
CA ILE A 267 -2.79 -19.89 26.87
C ILE A 267 -2.58 -18.93 28.03
N LEU A 268 -3.64 -18.62 28.77
CA LEU A 268 -3.61 -17.80 29.97
C LEU A 268 -3.92 -18.68 31.19
N ASP A 269 -2.95 -18.82 32.08
CA ASP A 269 -3.13 -19.41 33.42
C ASP A 269 -3.38 -18.28 34.42
N VAL A 270 -4.65 -18.12 34.78
CA VAL A 270 -5.13 -17.02 35.63
C VAL A 270 -5.39 -17.52 37.03
N ARG A 271 -4.84 -16.81 38.03
CA ARG A 271 -4.90 -17.19 39.44
C ARG A 271 -5.31 -16.01 40.31
N TYR A 272 -6.27 -16.21 41.21
CA TYR A 272 -6.77 -15.14 42.07
C TYR A 272 -7.28 -15.64 43.42
N ASP A 273 -7.44 -14.71 44.35
CA ASP A 273 -7.92 -15.02 45.70
C ASP A 273 -9.41 -15.39 45.71
N LYS A 274 -9.79 -16.32 46.57
CA LYS A 274 -11.21 -16.61 46.81
C LYS A 274 -11.83 -15.46 47.62
N LEU A 275 -13.07 -15.12 47.31
CA LEU A 275 -13.86 -14.22 48.17
C LEU A 275 -14.02 -14.85 49.56
N SER A 276 -13.72 -14.06 50.59
CA SER A 276 -13.98 -14.45 51.97
C SER A 276 -15.49 -14.53 52.24
N LEU A 277 -15.90 -15.25 53.29
CA LEU A 277 -17.32 -15.33 53.67
C LEU A 277 -17.91 -13.95 53.99
N ARG A 278 -17.13 -13.06 54.60
CA ARG A 278 -17.53 -11.68 54.89
C ARG A 278 -17.74 -10.88 53.61
N ASP A 279 -16.83 -11.00 52.65
CA ASP A 279 -16.93 -10.29 51.38
C ASP A 279 -18.13 -10.78 50.57
N ARG A 280 -18.38 -12.09 50.54
CA ARG A 280 -19.58 -12.68 49.91
C ARG A 280 -20.88 -12.09 50.47
N ILE A 281 -20.96 -11.93 51.80
CA ILE A 281 -22.13 -11.34 52.45
C ILE A 281 -22.27 -9.86 52.09
N SER A 282 -21.17 -9.09 52.09
CA SER A 282 -21.22 -7.67 51.69
C SER A 282 -21.68 -7.45 50.24
N GLN A 283 -21.33 -8.35 49.32
CA GLN A 283 -21.72 -8.29 47.92
C GLN A 283 -23.23 -8.53 47.72
N LEU A 284 -23.84 -9.44 48.50
CA LEU A 284 -25.30 -9.63 48.52
C LEU A 284 -26.05 -8.34 48.90
N PHE A 285 -25.46 -7.49 49.75
CA PHE A 285 -26.02 -6.19 50.10
C PHE A 285 -25.74 -5.10 49.05
N ARG A 286 -24.61 -5.13 48.33
CA ARG A 286 -24.36 -4.24 47.17
C ARG A 286 -25.41 -4.45 46.07
N ILE A 287 -25.73 -5.71 45.75
CA ILE A 287 -26.75 -6.08 44.75
C ILE A 287 -28.13 -5.51 45.11
N ARG A 288 -28.49 -5.44 46.41
CA ARG A 288 -29.74 -4.83 46.86
C ARG A 288 -29.77 -3.29 46.82
N SER A 289 -28.62 -2.63 46.80
CA SER A 289 -28.52 -1.16 46.80
C SER A 289 -28.62 -0.52 45.41
N HIS A 290 -28.31 -1.29 44.35
CA HIS A 290 -28.57 -0.88 42.97
C HIS A 290 -30.01 -1.29 42.64
N GLY A 291 -30.91 -0.33 42.73
CA GLY A 291 -32.35 -0.52 42.51
C GLY A 291 -32.67 -1.29 41.24
N GLU A 292 -33.75 -2.06 41.31
CA GLU A 292 -34.34 -2.90 40.26
C GLU A 292 -34.22 -2.28 38.85
N ARG A 293 -33.17 -2.64 38.11
CA ARG A 293 -33.24 -2.66 36.64
C ARG A 293 -33.53 -4.11 36.27
N PRO A 294 -34.77 -4.44 35.84
CA PRO A 294 -35.14 -5.82 35.56
C PRO A 294 -34.24 -6.37 34.44
N ALA A 295 -33.83 -7.63 34.57
CA ALA A 295 -33.03 -8.37 33.59
C ALA A 295 -33.57 -8.29 32.14
N MET A 296 -34.85 -7.93 31.97
CA MET A 296 -35.50 -7.68 30.69
C MET A 296 -34.88 -6.48 29.93
N GLY A 297 -34.67 -5.34 30.60
CA GLY A 297 -34.01 -4.18 29.98
C GLY A 297 -32.54 -4.43 29.64
N LEU A 298 -31.94 -5.48 30.22
CA LEU A 298 -30.56 -5.86 29.98
C LEU A 298 -30.40 -6.73 28.73
N ILE A 299 -31.33 -7.67 28.52
CA ILE A 299 -31.45 -8.46 27.29
C ILE A 299 -31.75 -7.51 26.12
N ASP A 300 -32.59 -6.49 26.34
CA ASP A 300 -32.84 -5.46 25.34
C ASP A 300 -31.58 -4.65 25.03
N THR A 301 -30.77 -4.26 26.03
CA THR A 301 -29.46 -3.63 25.74
C THR A 301 -28.50 -4.56 25.01
N ILE A 302 -28.49 -5.87 25.29
CA ILE A 302 -27.64 -6.85 24.56
C ILE A 302 -28.10 -6.96 23.11
N ASN A 303 -29.40 -7.10 22.88
CA ASN A 303 -29.96 -7.22 21.55
C ASN A 303 -29.79 -5.93 20.76
N GLN A 304 -30.05 -4.76 21.36
CA GLN A 304 -29.79 -3.46 20.73
C GLN A 304 -28.31 -3.26 20.42
N LEU A 305 -27.42 -3.65 21.33
CA LEU A 305 -25.98 -3.63 21.08
C LEU A 305 -25.65 -4.49 19.87
N ARG A 306 -26.07 -5.75 19.89
CA ARG A 306 -25.78 -6.70 18.83
C ARG A 306 -26.34 -6.26 17.48
N GLU A 307 -27.59 -5.80 17.42
CA GLU A 307 -28.20 -5.28 16.18
C GLU A 307 -27.48 -4.04 15.67
N THR A 308 -27.14 -3.09 16.55
CA THR A 308 -26.44 -1.86 16.15
C THR A 308 -25.03 -2.16 15.65
N ILE A 309 -24.34 -3.08 16.33
CA ILE A 309 -22.98 -3.49 16.02
C ILE A 309 -22.95 -4.31 14.73
N ASP A 310 -23.82 -5.32 14.57
CA ASP A 310 -23.89 -6.16 13.37
C ASP A 310 -24.20 -5.31 12.13
N ALA A 311 -25.18 -4.40 12.22
CA ALA A 311 -25.55 -3.51 11.11
C ALA A 311 -24.39 -2.56 10.75
N ARG A 312 -23.70 -2.01 11.74
CA ARG A 312 -22.59 -1.07 11.54
C ARG A 312 -21.32 -1.78 11.05
N ASN A 313 -21.03 -2.98 11.53
CA ASN A 313 -19.91 -3.81 11.07
C ASN A 313 -20.08 -4.22 9.61
N THR A 314 -21.29 -4.60 9.22
CA THR A 314 -21.61 -4.87 7.81
C THR A 314 -21.32 -3.66 6.93
N ALA A 315 -21.78 -2.47 7.36
CA ALA A 315 -21.51 -1.22 6.65
C ALA A 315 -20.01 -0.88 6.58
N TYR A 316 -19.24 -1.16 7.65
CA TYR A 316 -17.79 -0.95 7.63
C TYR A 316 -17.06 -1.91 6.69
N HIS A 317 -17.43 -3.19 6.65
CA HIS A 317 -16.86 -4.14 5.70
C HIS A 317 -17.16 -3.78 4.25
N GLU A 318 -18.39 -3.36 3.95
CA GLU A 318 -18.75 -2.84 2.63
C GLU A 318 -17.92 -1.58 2.27
N LEU A 319 -17.73 -0.68 3.23
CA LEU A 319 -16.90 0.51 3.04
C LEU A 319 -15.42 0.18 2.84
N GLU A 320 -14.91 -0.86 3.48
CA GLU A 320 -13.52 -1.29 3.35
C GLU A 320 -13.27 -1.95 1.98
N GLU A 321 -14.17 -2.82 1.52
CA GLU A 321 -14.09 -3.42 0.20
C GLU A 321 -14.21 -2.37 -0.91
N THR A 322 -15.15 -1.43 -0.79
CA THR A 322 -15.26 -0.31 -1.76
C THR A 322 -14.01 0.58 -1.76
N ASN A 323 -13.44 0.90 -0.59
CA ASN A 323 -12.16 1.61 -0.52
C ASN A 323 -11.02 0.84 -1.18
N ARG A 324 -10.97 -0.49 -1.00
CA ARG A 324 -9.96 -1.34 -1.61
C ARG A 324 -10.08 -1.34 -3.14
N GLU A 325 -11.30 -1.37 -3.68
CA GLU A 325 -11.56 -1.23 -5.11
C GLU A 325 -11.15 0.15 -5.63
N LEU A 326 -11.49 1.22 -4.90
CA LEU A 326 -11.11 2.59 -5.25
C LEU A 326 -9.58 2.77 -5.30
N VAL A 327 -8.85 2.21 -4.35
CA VAL A 327 -7.39 2.24 -4.35
C VAL A 327 -6.81 1.51 -5.57
N LYS A 328 -7.37 0.35 -5.94
CA LYS A 328 -6.96 -0.37 -7.16
C LYS A 328 -7.27 0.44 -8.42
N ALA A 329 -8.46 1.04 -8.52
CA ALA A 329 -8.87 1.85 -9.66
C ALA A 329 -7.98 3.09 -9.82
N ARG A 330 -7.68 3.78 -8.71
CA ARG A 330 -6.74 4.91 -8.69
C ARG A 330 -5.37 4.52 -9.20
N LYS A 331 -4.82 3.39 -8.72
CA LYS A 331 -3.52 2.90 -9.19
C LYS A 331 -3.50 2.62 -10.69
N ALA A 332 -4.57 2.01 -11.23
CA ALA A 332 -4.70 1.75 -12.66
C ALA A 332 -4.78 3.04 -13.49
N LEU A 333 -5.48 4.08 -13.00
CA LEU A 333 -5.51 5.40 -13.63
C LEU A 333 -4.12 6.06 -13.65
N ASP A 334 -3.38 5.99 -12.54
CA ASP A 334 -2.01 6.54 -12.47
C ASP A 334 -1.06 5.85 -13.47
N ASP A 335 -1.16 4.52 -13.62
CA ASP A 335 -0.38 3.76 -14.60
C ASP A 335 -0.77 4.11 -16.05
N TYR A 336 -2.07 4.31 -16.30
CA TYR A 336 -2.56 4.76 -17.60
C TYR A 336 -2.06 6.17 -17.94
N ALA A 337 -2.12 7.11 -17.00
CA ALA A 337 -1.63 8.47 -17.17
C ALA A 337 -0.14 8.52 -17.52
N ARG A 338 0.70 7.77 -16.79
CA ARG A 338 2.14 7.63 -17.10
C ARG A 338 2.39 7.09 -18.50
N THR A 339 1.60 6.10 -18.92
CA THR A 339 1.71 5.52 -20.27
C THR A 339 1.31 6.53 -21.34
N LEU A 340 0.29 7.34 -21.08
CA LEU A 340 -0.19 8.36 -22.01
C LEU A 340 0.82 9.50 -22.15
N GLU A 341 1.39 9.98 -21.04
CA GLU A 341 2.48 10.98 -21.06
C GLU A 341 3.65 10.52 -21.93
N LYS A 342 4.11 9.27 -21.74
CA LYS A 342 5.18 8.70 -22.56
C LYS A 342 4.84 8.69 -24.06
N LYS A 343 3.60 8.30 -24.41
CA LYS A 343 3.14 8.30 -25.81
C LYS A 343 3.05 9.71 -26.40
N VAL A 344 2.62 10.68 -25.61
CA VAL A 344 2.57 12.09 -26.04
C VAL A 344 3.98 12.57 -26.34
N ASP A 345 4.94 12.34 -25.45
CA ASP A 345 6.34 12.73 -25.63
C ASP A 345 6.96 12.10 -26.88
N GLU A 346 6.75 10.79 -27.08
CA GLU A 346 7.18 10.05 -28.27
C GLU A 346 6.58 10.68 -29.54
N ARG A 347 5.27 10.93 -29.57
CA ARG A 347 4.59 11.55 -30.73
C ARG A 347 5.03 12.98 -31.00
N THR A 348 5.25 13.79 -29.97
CA THR A 348 5.78 15.15 -30.15
C THR A 348 7.19 15.15 -30.71
N THR A 349 8.02 14.18 -30.33
CA THR A 349 9.37 14.02 -30.86
C THR A 349 9.31 13.59 -32.34
N GLU A 350 8.51 12.58 -32.67
CA GLU A 350 8.29 12.14 -34.06
C GLU A 350 7.78 13.28 -34.95
N LEU A 351 6.80 14.06 -34.46
CA LEU A 351 6.26 15.21 -35.19
C LEU A 351 7.32 16.28 -35.45
N ARG A 352 8.17 16.56 -34.46
CA ARG A 352 9.25 17.54 -34.59
C ARG A 352 10.26 17.10 -35.64
N GLU A 353 10.69 15.83 -35.62
CA GLU A 353 11.59 15.28 -36.63
C GLU A 353 10.98 15.30 -38.04
N ALA A 354 9.69 14.94 -38.15
CA ALA A 354 8.97 15.00 -39.43
C ALA A 354 8.87 16.44 -39.96
N GLN A 355 8.59 17.41 -39.08
CA GLN A 355 8.55 18.82 -39.42
C GLN A 355 9.92 19.34 -39.89
N GLU A 356 11.00 18.96 -39.22
CA GLU A 356 12.37 19.32 -39.62
C GLU A 356 12.73 18.72 -40.99
N LYS A 357 12.39 17.45 -41.23
CA LYS A 357 12.57 16.80 -42.55
C LYS A 357 11.76 17.49 -43.64
N LEU A 358 10.51 17.86 -43.39
CA LEU A 358 9.68 18.60 -44.34
C LEU A 358 10.27 19.97 -44.66
N LEU A 359 10.74 20.71 -43.66
CA LEU A 359 11.41 22.00 -43.87
C LEU A 359 12.68 21.85 -44.70
N GLN A 360 13.48 20.82 -44.43
CA GLN A 360 14.67 20.53 -45.23
C GLN A 360 14.31 20.19 -46.68
N PHE A 361 13.34 19.30 -46.87
CA PHE A 361 12.88 18.91 -48.21
C PHE A 361 12.32 20.10 -48.99
N ASN A 362 11.58 20.98 -48.33
CA ASN A 362 11.05 22.19 -48.96
C ASN A 362 12.18 23.13 -49.42
N ARG A 363 13.20 23.36 -48.57
CA ARG A 363 14.41 24.12 -48.96
C ARG A 363 15.14 23.50 -50.16
N ASP A 364 15.31 22.18 -50.16
CA ASP A 364 15.98 21.48 -51.26
C ASP A 364 15.18 21.55 -52.56
N LEU A 365 13.85 21.48 -52.47
CA LEU A 365 12.95 21.61 -53.61
C LEU A 365 12.97 23.05 -54.15
N GLU A 366 12.88 24.06 -53.28
CA GLU A 366 13.01 25.47 -53.67
C GLU A 366 14.32 25.73 -54.40
N ALA A 367 15.44 25.18 -53.91
CA ALA A 367 16.74 25.31 -54.55
C ALA A 367 16.77 24.66 -55.95
N LYS A 368 16.21 23.45 -56.09
CA LYS A 368 16.11 22.74 -57.38
C LYS A 368 15.22 23.47 -58.38
N VAL A 369 14.06 23.94 -57.92
CA VAL A 369 13.12 24.70 -58.76
C VAL A 369 13.79 25.99 -59.24
N LYS A 370 14.49 26.70 -58.35
CA LYS A 370 15.24 27.91 -58.73
C LYS A 370 16.30 27.63 -59.79
N ASP A 371 17.12 26.59 -59.62
CA ASP A 371 18.13 26.19 -60.62
C ASP A 371 17.50 25.84 -61.98
N GLN A 372 16.38 25.12 -61.98
CA GLN A 372 15.66 24.80 -63.22
C GLN A 372 15.09 26.05 -63.89
N VAL A 373 14.49 26.96 -63.13
CA VAL A 373 13.98 28.24 -63.66
C VAL A 373 15.10 29.08 -64.25
N ASP A 374 16.27 29.15 -63.60
CA ASP A 374 17.42 29.90 -64.11
C ASP A 374 17.98 29.30 -65.40
N LYS A 375 18.01 27.96 -65.52
CA LYS A 375 18.38 27.27 -66.77
C LYS A 375 17.39 27.56 -67.90
N LEU A 376 16.09 27.53 -67.60
CA LEU A 376 15.03 27.86 -68.57
C LEU A 376 15.13 29.31 -69.04
N LYS A 377 15.40 30.27 -68.15
CA LYS A 377 15.62 31.67 -68.53
C LYS A 377 16.80 31.83 -69.49
N ARG A 378 17.94 31.20 -69.18
CA ARG A 378 19.12 31.21 -70.07
C ARG A 378 18.84 30.55 -71.42
N TYR A 379 18.03 29.48 -71.42
CA TYR A 379 17.57 28.83 -72.66
C TYR A 379 16.71 29.77 -73.51
N ASP A 380 15.74 30.46 -72.90
CA ASP A 380 14.86 31.42 -73.60
C ASP A 380 15.64 32.60 -74.19
N GLU A 381 16.60 33.17 -73.43
CA GLU A 381 17.45 34.26 -73.91
C GLU A 381 18.31 33.85 -75.12
N LEU A 382 18.89 32.65 -75.11
CA LEU A 382 19.71 32.16 -76.22
C LEU A 382 18.87 31.81 -77.46
N ARG A 383 17.65 31.32 -77.28
CA ARG A 383 16.74 30.96 -78.39
C ARG A 383 16.31 32.17 -79.23
N ARG A 384 16.42 33.40 -78.70
CA ARG A 384 16.14 34.63 -79.46
C ARG A 384 17.18 34.92 -80.55
N TYR A 385 18.40 34.42 -80.38
CA TYR A 385 19.53 34.75 -81.27
C TYR A 385 20.12 33.55 -82.01
N PHE A 386 19.82 32.33 -81.55
CA PHE A 386 20.37 31.10 -82.12
C PHE A 386 19.27 30.07 -82.42
N SER A 387 19.49 29.24 -83.44
CA SER A 387 18.56 28.16 -83.76
C SER A 387 18.46 27.15 -82.61
N PRO A 388 17.32 26.46 -82.41
CA PRO A 388 17.11 25.55 -81.27
C PRO A 388 18.22 24.50 -81.10
N LYS A 389 18.67 23.91 -82.23
CA LYS A 389 19.75 22.91 -82.26
C LYS A 389 21.10 23.47 -81.82
N LEU A 390 21.35 24.76 -82.02
CA LEU A 390 22.59 25.42 -81.61
C LEU A 390 22.52 25.86 -80.15
N SER A 391 21.39 26.41 -79.70
CA SER A 391 21.16 26.77 -78.29
C SER A 391 21.28 25.58 -77.36
N GLU A 392 20.70 24.42 -77.74
CA GLU A 392 20.86 23.16 -76.98
C GLU A 392 22.32 22.72 -76.88
N LYS A 393 23.08 22.80 -77.99
CA LYS A 393 24.51 22.45 -77.99
C LYS A 393 25.35 23.40 -77.13
N ILE A 394 25.06 24.71 -77.19
CA ILE A 394 25.73 25.74 -76.38
C ILE A 394 25.45 25.51 -74.89
N LEU A 395 24.20 25.23 -74.53
CA LEU A 395 23.80 25.00 -73.13
C LEU A 395 24.31 23.67 -72.58
N ALA A 396 24.34 22.60 -73.39
CA ALA A 396 24.91 21.32 -73.01
C ALA A 396 26.45 21.39 -72.84
N ALA A 397 27.12 22.26 -73.59
CA ALA A 397 28.58 22.47 -73.51
C ALA A 397 29.01 23.50 -72.45
N GLY A 398 28.10 24.34 -71.93
CA GLY A 398 28.41 25.37 -70.93
C GLY A 398 29.55 26.32 -71.36
N ASN A 399 30.46 26.67 -70.44
CA ASN A 399 31.66 27.49 -70.71
C ASN A 399 32.75 26.74 -71.52
N SER A 400 32.50 25.50 -71.92
CA SER A 400 33.47 24.64 -72.62
C SER A 400 33.17 24.50 -74.10
N ILE A 401 32.62 25.55 -74.73
CA ILE A 401 32.76 25.66 -76.19
C ILE A 401 34.25 25.83 -76.44
N SER A 402 34.91 24.76 -76.86
CA SER A 402 36.31 24.82 -77.23
C SER A 402 36.45 25.88 -78.33
N SER A 403 37.14 26.98 -78.02
CA SER A 403 37.43 28.09 -78.93
C SER A 403 38.38 27.69 -80.08
N THR A 404 38.47 26.40 -80.37
CA THR A 404 39.16 25.82 -81.52
C THR A 404 38.36 26.15 -82.78
N PRO A 405 38.92 26.94 -83.71
CA PRO A 405 38.26 27.25 -84.97
C PRO A 405 37.93 25.98 -85.73
N GLN A 406 36.65 25.76 -86.05
CA GLN A 406 36.23 24.64 -86.89
C GLN A 406 35.99 25.15 -88.30
N ARG A 407 36.74 24.62 -89.27
CA ARG A 407 36.46 24.85 -90.68
C ARG A 407 35.30 23.95 -91.09
N LYS A 408 34.15 24.55 -91.42
CA LYS A 408 32.98 23.82 -91.95
C LYS A 408 32.69 24.28 -93.37
N MET A 409 32.38 23.32 -94.23
CA MET A 409 31.74 23.61 -95.51
C MET A 409 30.32 24.06 -95.23
N MET A 410 29.99 25.28 -95.64
CA MET A 410 28.65 25.85 -95.49
C MET A 410 28.12 26.24 -96.85
N THR A 411 26.86 25.89 -97.09
CA THR A 411 26.11 26.39 -98.24
C THR A 411 25.38 27.64 -97.79
N VAL A 412 25.73 28.80 -98.37
CA VAL A 412 25.06 30.06 -98.12
C VAL A 412 24.10 30.31 -99.27
N VAL A 413 22.82 30.51 -98.95
CA VAL A 413 21.82 30.92 -99.94
C VAL A 413 21.66 32.42 -99.82
N PHE A 414 21.92 33.14 -100.91
CA PHE A 414 21.66 34.56 -101.01
C PHE A 414 20.34 34.77 -101.73
N LEU A 415 19.42 35.48 -101.09
CA LEU A 415 18.11 35.81 -101.62
C LEU A 415 17.89 37.29 -101.44
N ASP A 416 17.35 37.91 -102.48
CA ASP A 416 17.02 39.33 -102.48
C ASP A 416 15.54 39.50 -102.85
N ILE A 417 14.91 40.51 -102.28
CA ILE A 417 13.54 40.90 -102.61
C ILE A 417 13.64 41.92 -103.73
N ARG A 418 13.11 41.54 -104.91
CA ARG A 418 13.16 42.41 -106.08
C ARG A 418 12.50 43.76 -105.78
N ASN A 419 13.21 44.85 -106.08
CA ASN A 419 12.75 46.24 -105.89
C ASN A 419 12.46 46.61 -104.41
N PHE A 420 13.11 45.96 -103.45
CA PHE A 420 12.89 46.18 -102.01
C PHE A 420 12.88 47.66 -101.61
N SER A 421 13.90 48.45 -102.00
CA SER A 421 14.02 49.86 -101.59
C SER A 421 12.81 50.71 -101.98
N SER A 422 12.35 50.60 -103.23
CA SER A 422 11.21 51.36 -103.72
C SER A 422 9.90 50.93 -103.03
N PHE A 423 9.81 49.66 -102.63
CA PHE A 423 8.65 49.10 -101.97
C PHE A 423 8.59 49.48 -100.48
N THR A 424 9.74 49.62 -99.80
CA THR A 424 9.81 50.06 -98.40
C THR A 424 9.52 51.55 -98.19
N GLU A 425 9.72 52.39 -99.21
CA GLU A 425 9.44 53.83 -99.13
C GLU A 425 7.95 54.16 -99.16
N THR A 426 7.11 53.23 -99.63
CA THR A 426 5.66 53.41 -99.78
C THR A 426 4.81 52.74 -98.71
N LEU A 427 5.41 51.92 -97.85
CA LEU A 427 4.69 51.16 -96.81
C LEU A 427 4.87 51.80 -95.44
N GLU A 428 3.81 51.71 -94.63
CA GLU A 428 3.91 52.04 -93.21
C GLU A 428 4.79 51.00 -92.48
N PRO A 429 5.50 51.41 -91.41
CA PRO A 429 6.41 50.54 -90.67
C PRO A 429 5.78 49.21 -90.23
N GLU A 430 4.53 49.23 -89.74
CA GLU A 430 3.83 48.05 -89.25
C GLU A 430 3.57 47.02 -90.36
N GLU A 431 3.20 47.48 -91.56
CA GLU A 431 2.95 46.62 -92.71
C GLU A 431 4.25 46.04 -93.27
N LEU A 432 5.32 46.85 -93.29
CA LEU A 432 6.66 46.39 -93.67
C LEU A 432 7.18 45.32 -92.70
N PHE A 433 6.98 45.52 -91.39
CA PHE A 433 7.34 44.54 -90.37
C PHE A 433 6.59 43.22 -90.57
N GLN A 434 5.26 43.25 -90.77
CA GLN A 434 4.47 42.03 -91.00
C GLN A 434 4.89 41.29 -92.27
N LEU A 435 5.19 42.01 -93.36
CA LEU A 435 5.65 41.39 -94.59
C LEU A 435 7.01 40.73 -94.41
N LEU A 436 7.98 41.44 -93.82
CA LEU A 436 9.32 40.92 -93.57
C LEU A 436 9.27 39.71 -92.63
N ASP A 437 8.47 39.78 -91.57
CA ASP A 437 8.30 38.67 -90.62
C ASP A 437 7.68 37.44 -91.29
N THR A 438 6.67 37.64 -92.15
CA THR A 438 6.04 36.56 -92.92
C THR A 438 7.04 35.92 -93.90
N TYR A 439 7.76 36.75 -94.67
CA TYR A 439 8.77 36.30 -95.62
C TYR A 439 9.89 35.52 -94.92
N LEU A 440 10.48 36.10 -93.87
CA LEU A 440 11.56 35.47 -93.10
C LEU A 440 11.08 34.19 -92.41
N SER A 441 9.84 34.15 -91.91
CA SER A 441 9.24 32.96 -91.30
C SER A 441 9.09 31.81 -92.30
N GLU A 442 8.53 32.07 -93.49
CA GLU A 442 8.40 31.04 -94.53
C GLU A 442 9.76 30.55 -95.03
N MET A 443 10.70 31.46 -95.23
CA MET A 443 12.07 31.11 -95.62
C MET A 443 12.76 30.25 -94.55
N THR A 444 12.64 30.64 -93.28
CA THR A 444 13.20 29.87 -92.14
C THR A 444 12.57 28.49 -92.03
N ARG A 445 11.26 28.37 -92.28
CA ARG A 445 10.54 27.09 -92.30
C ARG A 445 11.06 26.15 -93.40
N ILE A 446 11.33 26.68 -94.59
CA ILE A 446 11.93 25.91 -95.70
C ILE A 446 13.34 25.45 -95.32
N VAL A 447 14.17 26.34 -94.77
CA VAL A 447 15.55 26.03 -94.34
C VAL A 447 15.60 25.00 -93.21
N HIS A 448 14.59 24.94 -92.33
CA HIS A 448 14.54 23.90 -91.29
C HIS A 448 13.95 22.56 -91.77
N LYS A 449 13.16 22.57 -92.85
CA LYS A 449 12.54 21.36 -93.42
C LYS A 449 13.54 20.51 -94.20
N TYR A 450 14.50 21.13 -94.87
CA TYR A 450 15.55 20.49 -95.67
C TYR A 450 16.90 20.61 -94.97
#